data_AF-A0A1H9YJP0-F1
#
_entry.id   AF-A0A1H9YJP0-F1
#
_cell.length_a   1.000
_cell.length_b   1.000
_cell.length_c   1.000
_cell.angle_alpha   90.00
_cell.angle_beta   90.00
_cell.angle_gamma   90.00
#
_symmetry.space_group_name_H-M   'P 1'
#
loop_
_entity.id
_entity.type
_entity.pdbx_description
1 polymer ?
#
loop_
_entity_poly.entity_id
_entity_poly.type
_entity_poly.pdbx_seq_one_letter_code
_entity_poly.pdbx_strand_id
1 'polypeptide(L)'
;MFTYYQELKNLGVNIINSTPMENGPSGPGGLNDLYKDIEPNKSDCDYYVVTDPDIELDGCPKDMLERYADILDAENDIEIVGPMLKIDDIPDSYPAKEICLWRHVEQFWNKTPQKKKALGKTIYVQNAPIDSTFGLVRQKTKYQRLLQGYRTYFPYEAKHLDWYITPENIESDQQHYIDNSNNTVSSWGSRLLKSQPKFDKLVADQRIIQSVQRKWGKLVPYSLYLGEQGERNRFVDRNILSLIIKWLKS
;
A
#
# COMPACT_ATOMS: atom_id res chain seq x y z
N MET A 1 11.71 -22.35 2.74
CA MET A 1 10.22 -22.45 2.82
C MET A 1 9.70 -23.50 3.81
N PHE A 2 10.10 -24.79 3.72
CA PHE A 2 9.64 -25.82 4.69
C PHE A 2 10.05 -25.56 6.15
N THR A 3 11.21 -24.94 6.38
CA THR A 3 11.69 -24.55 7.71
C THR A 3 10.88 -23.39 8.30
N TYR A 4 10.60 -22.36 7.49
CA TYR A 4 9.85 -21.17 7.91
C TYR A 4 8.43 -21.48 8.40
N TYR A 5 7.67 -22.30 7.67
CA TYR A 5 6.33 -22.69 8.14
C TYR A 5 6.35 -23.55 9.39
N GLN A 6 7.41 -24.32 9.62
CA GLN A 6 7.57 -25.07 10.88
C GLN A 6 7.90 -24.14 12.05
N GLU A 7 8.73 -23.12 11.84
CA GLU A 7 9.01 -22.09 12.85
C GLU A 7 7.75 -21.33 13.24
N LEU A 8 6.93 -20.91 12.27
CA LEU A 8 5.65 -20.26 12.54
C LEU A 8 4.70 -21.16 13.34
N LYS A 9 4.60 -22.44 13.00
CA LYS A 9 3.82 -23.42 13.79
C LYS A 9 4.34 -23.55 15.22
N ASN A 10 5.66 -23.56 15.41
CA ASN A 10 6.28 -23.61 16.74
C ASN A 10 5.99 -22.35 17.57
N LEU A 11 5.73 -21.21 16.91
CA LEU A 11 5.28 -19.97 17.55
C LEU A 11 3.76 -19.94 17.80
N GLY A 12 3.03 -21.03 17.50
CA GLY A 12 1.59 -21.14 17.69
C GLY A 12 0.75 -20.52 16.56
N VAL A 13 1.37 -20.15 15.43
CA VAL A 13 0.65 -19.64 14.26
C VAL A 13 -0.09 -20.78 13.58
N ASN A 14 -1.41 -20.64 13.44
CA ASN A 14 -2.22 -21.57 12.66
C ASN A 14 -1.99 -21.35 11.16
N ILE A 15 -1.46 -22.35 10.47
CA ILE A 15 -1.18 -22.28 9.02
C ILE A 15 -2.27 -23.03 8.27
N ILE A 16 -3.00 -22.30 7.44
CA ILE A 16 -4.05 -22.82 6.57
C ILE A 16 -3.54 -22.74 5.14
N ASN A 17 -3.48 -23.87 4.45
CA ASN A 17 -3.12 -23.90 3.02
C ASN A 17 -4.39 -23.66 2.21
N SER A 18 -4.42 -22.57 1.43
CA SER A 18 -5.54 -22.29 0.55
C SER A 18 -5.55 -23.24 -0.65
N THR A 19 -6.71 -23.34 -1.31
CA THR A 19 -6.81 -24.04 -2.60
C THR A 19 -5.95 -23.30 -3.63
N PRO A 20 -5.14 -23.99 -4.46
CA PRO A 20 -4.40 -23.35 -5.52
C PRO A 20 -5.33 -22.54 -6.42
N MET A 21 -4.89 -21.33 -6.77
CA MET A 21 -5.69 -20.44 -7.59
C MET A 21 -5.70 -20.90 -9.05
N GLU A 22 -6.90 -21.10 -9.58
CA GLU A 22 -7.13 -21.43 -10.99
C GLU A 22 -7.60 -20.16 -11.73
N ASN A 23 -6.97 -19.84 -12.86
CA ASN A 23 -7.37 -18.71 -13.73
C ASN A 23 -7.23 -17.30 -13.12
N GLY A 24 -6.27 -17.11 -12.21
CA GLY A 24 -5.88 -15.78 -11.70
C GLY A 24 -6.74 -15.26 -10.55
N PRO A 25 -6.50 -14.01 -10.08
CA PRO A 25 -7.02 -13.49 -8.80
C PRO A 25 -8.54 -13.50 -8.61
N SER A 26 -9.30 -13.55 -9.72
CA SER A 26 -10.76 -13.55 -9.72
C SER A 26 -11.36 -14.91 -10.07
N GLY A 27 -10.54 -15.93 -10.35
CA GLY A 27 -10.98 -17.31 -10.62
C GLY A 27 -11.13 -18.16 -9.36
N PRO A 28 -11.52 -19.45 -9.50
CA PRO A 28 -11.67 -20.37 -8.38
C PRO A 28 -10.38 -20.48 -7.55
N GLY A 29 -10.51 -20.43 -6.21
CA GLY A 29 -9.36 -20.41 -5.31
C GLY A 29 -8.56 -19.10 -5.33
N GLY A 30 -9.07 -18.06 -6.02
CA GLY A 30 -8.46 -16.74 -6.06
C GLY A 30 -8.75 -15.88 -4.83
N LEU A 31 -8.34 -14.62 -4.86
CA LEU A 31 -8.43 -13.72 -3.71
C LEU A 31 -9.88 -13.51 -3.23
N ASN A 32 -10.85 -13.53 -4.15
CA ASN A 32 -12.27 -13.46 -3.78
C ASN A 32 -12.78 -14.71 -3.04
N ASP A 33 -12.07 -15.84 -3.10
CA ASP A 33 -12.43 -17.05 -2.39
C ASP A 33 -11.77 -17.14 -1.01
N LEU A 34 -10.85 -16.22 -0.66
CA LEU A 34 -10.14 -16.23 0.63
C LEU A 34 -11.08 -16.19 1.84
N TYR A 35 -12.28 -15.62 1.71
CA TYR A 35 -13.25 -15.67 2.81
C TYR A 35 -13.59 -17.11 3.22
N LYS A 36 -13.51 -18.10 2.32
CA LYS A 36 -13.81 -19.50 2.64
C LYS A 36 -12.83 -20.04 3.68
N ASP A 37 -11.60 -19.52 3.67
CA ASP A 37 -10.54 -19.87 4.62
C ASP A 37 -10.57 -18.94 5.84
N ILE A 38 -10.89 -17.65 5.66
CA ILE A 38 -10.93 -16.65 6.74
C ILE A 38 -12.13 -16.90 7.68
N GLU A 39 -13.36 -16.99 7.16
CA GLU A 39 -14.58 -17.02 7.99
C GLU A 39 -14.59 -18.13 9.05
N PRO A 40 -14.21 -19.39 8.74
CA PRO A 40 -14.20 -20.46 9.76
C PRO A 40 -13.11 -20.28 10.84
N ASN A 41 -12.13 -19.41 10.59
CA ASN A 41 -10.95 -19.20 11.44
C ASN A 41 -10.92 -17.82 12.08
N LYS A 42 -11.96 -16.99 11.91
CA LYS A 42 -12.07 -15.71 12.61
C LYS A 42 -12.21 -15.96 14.12
N SER A 43 -11.44 -15.19 14.91
CA SER A 43 -11.63 -15.12 16.36
C SER A 43 -12.91 -14.36 16.72
N ASP A 44 -13.33 -14.39 17.99
CA ASP A 44 -14.47 -13.61 18.50
C ASP A 44 -14.22 -12.10 18.67
N CYS A 45 -13.14 -11.56 18.09
CA CYS A 45 -12.87 -10.12 18.10
C CYS A 45 -13.84 -9.35 17.21
N ASP A 46 -14.07 -8.07 17.51
CA ASP A 46 -14.93 -7.16 16.72
C ASP A 46 -14.34 -6.81 15.34
N TYR A 47 -13.06 -7.11 15.14
CA TYR A 47 -12.29 -6.81 13.95
C TYR A 47 -11.30 -7.93 13.62
N TYR A 48 -10.91 -7.99 12.35
CA TYR A 48 -9.81 -8.83 11.87
C TYR A 48 -8.96 -8.05 10.85
N VAL A 49 -7.72 -8.47 10.65
CA VAL A 49 -6.80 -7.86 9.68
C VAL A 49 -6.55 -8.82 8.52
N VAL A 50 -6.53 -8.28 7.30
CA VAL A 50 -6.01 -8.96 6.11
C VAL A 50 -4.79 -8.20 5.62
N THR A 51 -3.71 -8.90 5.28
CA THR A 51 -2.50 -8.28 4.76
C THR A 51 -1.75 -9.22 3.82
N ASP A 52 -1.17 -8.64 2.77
CA ASP A 52 -0.10 -9.27 2.00
C ASP A 52 1.16 -9.43 2.89
N PRO A 53 2.01 -10.45 2.62
CA PRO A 53 3.20 -10.73 3.42
C PRO A 53 4.34 -9.72 3.23
N ASP A 54 4.26 -8.86 2.21
CA ASP A 54 5.28 -7.89 1.80
C ASP A 54 4.95 -6.45 2.23
N ILE A 55 4.01 -6.28 3.16
CA ILE A 55 3.67 -4.97 3.72
C ILE A 55 4.45 -4.75 5.03
N GLU A 56 5.33 -3.76 5.02
CA GLU A 56 6.07 -3.32 6.20
C GLU A 56 5.37 -2.13 6.88
N LEU A 57 5.19 -2.27 8.19
CA LEU A 57 4.59 -1.27 9.07
C LEU A 57 5.61 -0.67 10.05
N ASP A 58 6.91 -0.83 9.79
CA ASP A 58 7.92 -0.26 10.67
C ASP A 58 7.82 1.27 10.69
N GLY A 59 7.98 1.85 11.89
CA GLY A 59 7.76 3.27 12.13
C GLY A 59 6.30 3.71 12.27
N CYS A 60 5.30 2.86 11.99
CA CYS A 60 3.91 3.17 12.27
C CYS A 60 3.66 3.30 13.79
N PRO A 61 2.88 4.30 14.25
CA PRO A 61 2.51 4.39 15.65
C PRO A 61 1.75 3.15 16.13
N LYS A 62 2.01 2.74 17.38
CA LYS A 62 1.39 1.56 18.00
C LYS A 62 -0.13 1.65 18.13
N ASP A 63 -0.69 2.86 18.10
CA ASP A 63 -2.13 3.09 18.18
C ASP A 63 -2.85 2.96 16.82
N MET A 64 -2.16 2.56 15.74
CA MET A 64 -2.72 2.46 14.39
C MET A 64 -4.03 1.69 14.32
N LEU A 65 -4.09 0.47 14.89
CA LEU A 65 -5.30 -0.35 14.84
C LEU A 65 -6.45 0.25 15.66
N GLU A 66 -6.16 0.88 16.80
CA GLU A 66 -7.17 1.59 17.60
C GLU A 66 -7.76 2.77 16.82
N ARG A 67 -6.92 3.50 16.05
CA ARG A 67 -7.39 4.57 15.17
C ARG A 67 -8.25 4.03 14.04
N TYR A 68 -7.86 2.92 13.44
CA TYR A 68 -8.61 2.30 12.34
C TYR A 68 -9.97 1.82 12.82
N ALA A 69 -10.04 1.17 13.99
CA ALA A 69 -11.28 0.75 14.63
C ALA A 69 -12.22 1.94 14.90
N ASP A 70 -11.70 3.03 15.49
CA ASP A 70 -12.53 4.22 15.76
C ASP A 70 -13.04 4.91 14.48
N ILE A 71 -12.23 4.91 13.41
CA ILE A 71 -12.67 5.39 12.08
C ILE A 71 -13.78 4.49 11.53
N LEU A 72 -13.61 3.17 11.61
CA LEU A 72 -14.65 2.23 11.20
C LEU A 72 -15.92 2.53 12.01
N ASP A 73 -15.90 2.48 13.33
CA ASP A 73 -17.10 2.71 14.16
C ASP A 73 -17.81 4.04 13.90
N ALA A 74 -17.09 5.10 13.54
CA ALA A 74 -17.68 6.37 13.17
C ALA A 74 -18.30 6.40 11.75
N GLU A 75 -17.91 5.51 10.85
CA GLU A 75 -18.19 5.58 9.42
C GLU A 75 -18.84 4.27 8.92
N ASN A 76 -20.17 4.29 8.76
CA ASN A 76 -20.94 3.11 8.36
C ASN A 76 -20.81 2.75 6.87
N ASP A 77 -20.39 3.69 6.03
CA ASP A 77 -20.30 3.54 4.57
C ASP A 77 -18.99 2.91 4.09
N ILE A 78 -18.13 2.50 5.02
CA ILE A 78 -16.85 1.85 4.73
C ILE A 78 -16.72 0.49 5.43
N GLU A 79 -15.94 -0.37 4.82
CA GLU A 79 -15.75 -1.77 5.20
C GLU A 79 -14.36 -2.04 5.77
N ILE A 80 -13.37 -1.24 5.35
CA ILE A 80 -11.95 -1.45 5.64
C ILE A 80 -11.21 -0.12 5.87
N VAL A 81 -10.22 -0.13 6.77
CA VAL A 81 -9.27 0.97 6.93
C VAL A 81 -7.85 0.40 6.93
N GLY A 82 -6.96 1.02 6.16
CA GLY A 82 -5.58 0.57 6.00
C GLY A 82 -4.61 1.72 5.75
N PRO A 83 -3.31 1.43 5.63
CA PRO A 83 -2.28 2.41 5.36
C PRO A 83 -2.30 2.80 3.87
N MET A 84 -1.90 4.03 3.58
CA MET A 84 -1.44 4.40 2.25
C MET A 84 -0.06 3.78 2.01
N LEU A 85 0.18 3.26 0.80
CA LEU A 85 1.50 2.77 0.43
C LEU A 85 2.40 3.95 0.05
N LYS A 86 3.49 4.11 0.81
CA LYS A 86 4.46 5.17 0.65
C LYS A 86 5.24 5.02 -0.66
N ILE A 87 5.32 6.11 -1.43
CA ILE A 87 5.97 6.11 -2.75
C ILE A 87 7.14 7.08 -2.87
N ASP A 88 7.32 7.99 -1.92
CA ASP A 88 8.30 9.08 -2.01
C ASP A 88 9.72 8.65 -1.63
N ASP A 89 9.89 7.46 -1.03
CA ASP A 89 11.18 6.87 -0.68
C ASP A 89 11.52 5.57 -1.45
N ILE A 90 10.80 5.28 -2.54
CA ILE A 90 11.15 4.17 -3.44
C ILE A 90 12.55 4.43 -4.05
N PRO A 91 13.50 3.47 -3.97
CA PRO A 91 14.86 3.64 -4.48
C PRO A 91 14.90 3.88 -6.00
N ASP A 92 15.80 4.75 -6.46
CA ASP A 92 16.02 4.99 -7.89
C ASP A 92 16.54 3.77 -8.66
N SER A 93 17.20 2.85 -7.97
CA SER A 93 17.66 1.58 -8.55
C SER A 93 16.55 0.55 -8.69
N TYR A 94 15.34 0.80 -8.16
CA TYR A 94 14.20 -0.07 -8.37
C TYR A 94 13.74 -0.01 -9.84
N PRO A 95 13.85 -1.10 -10.62
CA PRO A 95 13.66 -1.02 -12.08
C PRO A 95 12.25 -0.60 -12.52
N ALA A 96 11.25 -0.81 -11.67
CA ALA A 96 9.86 -0.48 -11.94
C ALA A 96 9.37 0.81 -11.26
N LYS A 97 10.28 1.63 -10.70
CA LYS A 97 9.92 2.84 -9.95
C LYS A 97 8.95 3.75 -10.70
N GLU A 98 9.25 4.12 -11.93
CA GLU A 98 8.41 5.05 -12.70
C GLU A 98 6.98 4.54 -12.92
N ILE A 99 6.80 3.23 -13.13
CA ILE A 99 5.48 2.63 -13.35
C ILE A 99 4.71 2.59 -12.03
N CYS A 100 5.40 2.26 -10.93
CA CYS A 100 4.83 2.29 -9.58
C CYS A 100 4.35 3.72 -9.24
N LEU A 101 5.23 4.71 -9.42
CA LEU A 101 4.90 6.12 -9.22
C LEU A 101 3.71 6.51 -10.08
N TRP A 102 3.73 6.24 -11.38
CA TRP A 102 2.65 6.61 -12.29
C TRP A 102 1.29 6.09 -11.82
N ARG A 103 1.21 4.78 -11.54
CA ARG A 103 -0.04 4.15 -11.11
C ARG A 103 -0.53 4.70 -9.77
N HIS A 104 0.37 4.88 -8.80
CA HIS A 104 -0.02 5.29 -7.45
C HIS A 104 -0.27 6.79 -7.35
N VAL A 105 0.41 7.62 -8.14
CA VAL A 105 0.11 9.06 -8.22
C VAL A 105 -1.25 9.28 -8.84
N GLU A 106 -1.54 8.63 -9.96
CA GLU A 106 -2.85 8.73 -10.61
C GLU A 106 -3.99 8.27 -9.69
N GLN A 107 -3.81 7.12 -9.04
CA GLN A 107 -4.85 6.52 -8.21
C GLN A 107 -5.02 7.19 -6.85
N PHE A 108 -3.93 7.65 -6.24
CA PHE A 108 -3.93 8.04 -4.83
C PHE A 108 -3.32 9.42 -4.58
N TRP A 109 -2.04 9.60 -4.94
CA TRP A 109 -1.23 10.68 -4.41
C TRP A 109 -1.44 12.05 -5.08
N ASN A 110 -2.17 12.14 -6.19
CA ASN A 110 -2.61 13.42 -6.76
C ASN A 110 -3.88 14.00 -6.08
N LYS A 111 -4.49 13.26 -5.13
CA LYS A 111 -5.75 13.66 -4.48
C LYS A 111 -5.48 14.37 -3.15
N THR A 112 -6.37 15.30 -2.79
CA THR A 112 -6.22 16.07 -1.54
C THR A 112 -6.57 15.21 -0.31
N PRO A 113 -5.71 15.15 0.72
CA PRO A 113 -6.00 14.43 1.95
C PRO A 113 -7.25 14.96 2.66
N GLN A 114 -8.17 14.05 3.00
CA GLN A 114 -9.38 14.35 3.75
C GLN A 114 -9.10 14.27 5.25
N LYS A 115 -9.63 15.24 6.01
CA LYS A 115 -9.43 15.30 7.46
C LYS A 115 -10.53 14.50 8.16
N LYS A 116 -10.13 13.55 9.01
CA LYS A 116 -11.03 12.83 9.93
C LYS A 116 -10.58 13.03 11.38
N LYS A 117 -11.42 12.60 12.30
CA LYS A 117 -11.13 12.52 13.73
C LYS A 117 -11.17 11.06 14.14
N ALA A 118 -10.15 10.63 14.89
CA ALA A 118 -10.14 9.31 15.51
C ALA A 118 -9.54 9.40 16.92
N LEU A 119 -10.27 8.93 17.93
CA LEU A 119 -10.03 9.09 19.37
C LEU A 119 -9.48 10.49 19.71
N GLY A 120 -10.24 11.52 19.29
CA GLY A 120 -9.94 12.95 19.50
C GLY A 120 -8.81 13.55 18.65
N LYS A 121 -7.95 12.72 18.03
CA LYS A 121 -6.82 13.18 17.20
C LYS A 121 -7.24 13.38 15.75
N THR A 122 -6.55 14.30 15.07
CA THR A 122 -6.71 14.47 13.62
C THR A 122 -5.91 13.40 12.90
N ILE A 123 -6.57 12.76 11.94
CA ILE A 123 -5.97 11.83 10.98
C ILE A 123 -6.33 12.31 9.58
N TYR A 124 -5.42 12.11 8.64
CA TYR A 124 -5.67 12.37 7.24
C TYR A 124 -5.85 11.05 6.50
N VAL A 125 -6.89 10.98 5.69
CA VAL A 125 -7.29 9.79 4.96
C VAL A 125 -7.63 10.11 3.52
N GLN A 126 -7.76 9.07 2.71
CA GLN A 126 -8.28 9.12 1.36
C GLN A 126 -9.30 7.99 1.18
N ASN A 127 -10.47 8.32 0.63
CA ASN A 127 -11.41 7.31 0.16
C ASN A 127 -10.82 6.60 -1.06
N ALA A 128 -10.53 5.31 -0.88
CA ALA A 128 -10.02 4.44 -1.93
C ALA A 128 -10.22 2.98 -1.53
N PRO A 129 -10.60 2.10 -2.47
CA PRO A 129 -10.66 0.67 -2.22
C PRO A 129 -9.33 0.11 -1.73
N ILE A 130 -9.42 -0.88 -0.83
CA ILE A 130 -8.31 -1.66 -0.33
C ILE A 130 -8.57 -3.12 -0.72
N ASP A 131 -7.59 -3.72 -1.39
CA ASP A 131 -7.65 -5.13 -1.80
C ASP A 131 -7.10 -6.01 -0.66
N SER A 132 -5.99 -6.71 -0.89
CA SER A 132 -5.26 -7.48 0.13
C SER A 132 -4.13 -6.69 0.83
N THR A 133 -3.91 -5.43 0.44
CA THR A 133 -2.99 -4.55 1.20
C THR A 133 -3.47 -4.44 2.65
N PHE A 134 -2.55 -4.46 3.62
CA PHE A 134 -2.86 -4.41 5.07
C PHE A 134 -4.11 -3.59 5.39
N GLY A 135 -5.11 -4.19 6.01
CA GLY A 135 -6.33 -3.48 6.36
C GLY A 135 -7.10 -4.14 7.49
N LEU A 136 -7.58 -3.30 8.40
CA LEU A 136 -8.50 -3.68 9.47
C LEU A 136 -9.92 -3.70 8.90
N VAL A 137 -10.61 -4.81 9.09
CA VAL A 137 -11.96 -5.08 8.59
C VAL A 137 -12.85 -5.41 9.78
N ARG A 138 -14.12 -5.01 9.70
CA ARG A 138 -15.11 -5.37 10.73
C ARG A 138 -15.38 -6.87 10.70
N GLN A 139 -15.56 -7.47 11.86
CA GLN A 139 -15.82 -8.91 12.00
C GLN A 139 -16.99 -9.40 11.13
N LYS A 140 -18.10 -8.63 11.11
CA LYS A 140 -19.31 -8.94 10.34
C LYS A 140 -19.15 -8.78 8.82
N THR A 141 -18.10 -8.12 8.36
CA THR A 141 -17.82 -7.96 6.94
C THR A 141 -17.15 -9.22 6.43
N LYS A 142 -17.69 -9.74 5.34
CA LYS A 142 -17.08 -10.84 4.59
C LYS A 142 -15.98 -10.28 3.71
N TYR A 143 -14.79 -10.88 3.75
CA TYR A 143 -13.70 -10.44 2.88
C TYR A 143 -14.06 -10.64 1.40
N GLN A 144 -13.79 -9.62 0.61
CA GLN A 144 -13.79 -9.65 -0.85
C GLN A 144 -12.70 -8.69 -1.34
N ARG A 145 -12.33 -8.80 -2.61
CA ARG A 145 -11.38 -7.86 -3.19
C ARG A 145 -11.96 -6.45 -3.24
N LEU A 146 -11.07 -5.45 -3.16
CA LEU A 146 -11.38 -4.03 -3.35
C LEU A 146 -12.52 -3.53 -2.43
N LEU A 147 -12.47 -3.90 -1.15
CA LEU A 147 -13.38 -3.38 -0.12
C LEU A 147 -13.31 -1.86 -0.06
N GLN A 148 -14.47 -1.21 0.08
CA GLN A 148 -14.51 0.25 0.13
C GLN A 148 -14.03 0.75 1.48
N GLY A 149 -13.15 1.76 1.47
CA GLY A 149 -12.41 2.07 2.67
C GLY A 149 -11.66 3.39 2.66
N TYR A 150 -10.92 3.57 3.76
CA TYR A 150 -10.00 4.67 3.91
C TYR A 150 -8.55 4.19 3.97
N ARG A 151 -7.72 4.76 3.10
CA ARG A 151 -6.27 4.69 3.20
C ARG A 151 -5.78 5.87 4.03
N THR A 152 -4.95 5.62 5.02
CA THR A 152 -4.46 6.64 5.95
C THR A 152 -3.08 7.14 5.54
N TYR A 153 -2.88 8.46 5.58
CA TYR A 153 -1.58 9.08 5.32
C TYR A 153 -0.69 9.03 6.57
N PHE A 154 0.51 9.61 6.48
CA PHE A 154 1.42 9.83 7.59
C PHE A 154 0.67 10.25 8.88
N PRO A 155 0.96 9.63 10.03
CA PRO A 155 2.09 8.72 10.30
C PRO A 155 1.78 7.22 10.10
N TYR A 156 0.66 6.85 9.49
CA TYR A 156 0.22 5.45 9.38
C TYR A 156 0.42 4.87 7.98
N GLU A 157 1.38 5.39 7.23
CA GLU A 157 1.76 4.88 5.91
C GLU A 157 2.58 3.58 6.04
N ALA A 158 2.47 2.70 5.05
CA ALA A 158 3.20 1.45 5.00
C ALA A 158 4.12 1.41 3.78
N LYS A 159 5.14 0.55 3.84
CA LYS A 159 5.99 0.25 2.69
C LYS A 159 5.59 -1.07 2.08
N HIS A 160 5.68 -1.15 0.76
CA HIS A 160 5.57 -2.39 0.02
C HIS A 160 6.99 -2.88 -0.28
N LEU A 161 7.42 -3.95 0.37
CA LEU A 161 8.82 -4.41 0.41
C LEU A 161 9.37 -4.74 -0.99
N ASP A 162 8.55 -5.29 -1.88
CA ASP A 162 8.94 -5.57 -3.27
C ASP A 162 9.44 -4.32 -4.04
N TRP A 163 9.03 -3.11 -3.65
CA TRP A 163 9.50 -1.88 -4.30
C TRP A 163 10.93 -1.49 -3.89
N TYR A 164 11.50 -2.19 -2.91
CA TYR A 164 12.85 -1.96 -2.39
C TYR A 164 13.83 -3.06 -2.80
N ILE A 165 13.38 -4.02 -3.61
CA ILE A 165 14.23 -5.05 -4.21
C ILE A 165 14.91 -4.46 -5.46
N THR A 166 16.22 -4.34 -5.42
CA THR A 166 17.05 -3.76 -6.46
C THR A 166 18.05 -4.82 -6.96
N PRO A 167 18.66 -4.62 -8.14
CA PRO A 167 19.66 -5.56 -8.66
C PRO A 167 20.83 -5.81 -7.68
N GLU A 168 21.11 -4.86 -6.79
CA GLU A 168 22.20 -4.91 -5.84
C GLU A 168 21.88 -5.68 -4.55
N ASN A 169 20.60 -5.92 -4.23
CA ASN A 169 20.17 -6.49 -2.94
C ASN A 169 19.23 -7.70 -3.06
N ILE A 170 19.05 -8.25 -4.26
CA ILE A 170 18.18 -9.41 -4.47
C ILE A 170 18.72 -10.66 -3.78
N GLU A 171 17.91 -11.26 -2.91
CA GLU A 171 18.24 -12.49 -2.21
C GLU A 171 17.85 -13.74 -3.03
N SER A 172 18.43 -14.91 -2.70
CA SER A 172 18.17 -16.16 -3.43
C SER A 172 16.70 -16.59 -3.42
N ASP A 173 16.01 -16.40 -2.28
CA ASP A 173 14.60 -16.77 -2.13
C ASP A 173 13.70 -15.83 -2.95
N GLN A 174 14.05 -14.55 -3.01
CA GLN A 174 13.37 -13.56 -3.85
C GLN A 174 13.57 -13.85 -5.34
N GLN A 175 14.81 -14.19 -5.74
CA GLN A 175 15.10 -14.61 -7.11
C GLN A 175 14.31 -15.86 -7.49
N HIS A 176 14.24 -16.86 -6.59
CA HIS A 176 13.42 -18.05 -6.80
C HIS A 176 11.93 -17.72 -6.97
N TYR A 177 11.39 -16.82 -6.15
CA TYR A 177 10.01 -16.34 -6.30
C TYR A 177 9.78 -15.63 -7.65
N ILE A 178 10.69 -14.75 -8.06
CA ILE A 178 10.65 -14.07 -9.36
C ILE A 178 10.66 -15.06 -10.53
N ASP A 179 11.42 -16.15 -10.41
CA ASP A 179 11.56 -17.15 -11.46
C ASP A 179 10.37 -18.10 -11.57
N ASN A 180 9.72 -18.41 -10.43
CA ASN A 180 8.67 -19.43 -10.34
C ASN A 180 7.25 -18.85 -10.17
N SER A 181 7.11 -17.55 -9.94
CA SER A 181 5.81 -16.91 -9.77
C SER A 181 5.03 -16.88 -11.08
N ASN A 182 3.70 -17.08 -10.98
CA ASN A 182 2.82 -17.09 -12.13
C ASN A 182 2.64 -15.66 -12.66
N ASN A 183 3.02 -15.41 -13.92
CA ASN A 183 2.96 -14.10 -14.58
C ASN A 183 1.56 -13.44 -14.62
N THR A 184 0.49 -14.20 -14.34
CA THR A 184 -0.90 -13.69 -14.26
C THR A 184 -1.30 -13.17 -12.87
N VAL A 185 -0.47 -13.44 -11.85
CA VAL A 185 -0.76 -13.24 -10.43
C VAL A 185 0.35 -12.44 -9.74
N SER A 186 1.59 -12.65 -10.18
CA SER A 186 2.79 -12.16 -9.53
C SER A 186 2.89 -10.64 -9.54
N SER A 187 3.33 -10.09 -8.41
CA SER A 187 3.57 -8.67 -8.17
C SER A 187 4.67 -8.10 -9.08
N TRP A 188 4.76 -6.77 -9.06
CA TRP A 188 5.61 -5.87 -9.84
C TRP A 188 7.02 -6.39 -10.17
N GLY A 189 7.67 -7.15 -9.28
CA GLY A 189 9.02 -7.67 -9.47
C GLY A 189 9.19 -8.63 -10.65
N SER A 190 8.37 -9.67 -10.77
CA SER A 190 8.68 -10.76 -11.73
C SER A 190 8.41 -10.39 -13.19
N ARG A 191 7.39 -9.56 -13.45
CA ARG A 191 7.00 -9.13 -14.80
C ARG A 191 7.82 -7.97 -15.32
N LEU A 192 8.23 -7.04 -14.44
CA LEU A 192 8.88 -5.79 -14.84
C LEU A 192 10.41 -5.88 -14.89
N LEU A 193 11.00 -6.86 -14.20
CA LEU A 193 12.41 -7.25 -14.42
C LEU A 193 12.58 -7.97 -15.77
N LYS A 194 11.60 -8.78 -16.20
CA LYS A 194 11.68 -9.60 -17.42
C LYS A 194 11.28 -8.84 -18.70
N SER A 195 10.41 -7.85 -18.57
CA SER A 195 10.07 -6.92 -19.65
C SER A 195 9.92 -5.54 -19.02
N GLN A 196 10.70 -4.55 -19.42
CA GLN A 196 10.43 -3.15 -19.05
C GLN A 196 9.36 -2.63 -20.02
N PRO A 197 8.04 -2.72 -19.72
CA PRO A 197 7.06 -2.05 -20.53
C PRO A 197 7.41 -0.56 -20.58
N LYS A 198 7.49 -0.02 -21.79
CA LYS A 198 7.72 1.40 -22.02
C LYS A 198 6.48 2.16 -21.58
N PHE A 199 6.49 2.65 -20.35
CA PHE A 199 5.57 3.69 -19.93
C PHE A 199 6.28 5.03 -20.04
N ASP A 200 5.56 6.06 -20.44
CA ASP A 200 6.08 7.42 -20.38
C ASP A 200 6.34 7.77 -18.92
N LYS A 201 7.51 8.35 -18.64
CA LYS A 201 7.84 8.87 -17.32
C LYS A 201 6.79 9.90 -16.91
N LEU A 202 6.55 10.04 -15.62
CA LEU A 202 5.71 11.12 -15.12
C LEU A 202 6.27 12.46 -15.59
N VAL A 203 5.43 13.28 -16.23
CA VAL A 203 5.78 14.66 -16.54
C VAL A 203 5.80 15.48 -15.25
N ALA A 204 6.44 16.65 -15.29
CA ALA A 204 6.79 17.37 -14.07
C ALA A 204 5.58 17.82 -13.21
N ASP A 205 4.42 18.10 -13.80
CA ASP A 205 3.20 18.39 -13.03
C ASP A 205 2.59 17.12 -12.39
N GLN A 206 2.69 15.98 -13.06
CA GLN A 206 2.30 14.68 -12.51
C GLN A 206 3.23 14.19 -11.40
N ARG A 207 4.44 14.73 -11.26
CA ARG A 207 5.33 14.44 -10.13
C ARG A 207 4.96 15.18 -8.84
N ILE A 208 3.97 16.09 -8.89
CA ILE A 208 3.50 16.82 -7.71
C ILE A 208 2.42 16.00 -7.01
N ILE A 209 2.76 15.47 -5.84
CA ILE A 209 1.85 14.72 -4.99
C ILE A 209 1.36 15.55 -3.79
N GLN A 210 0.24 15.14 -3.20
CA GLN A 210 -0.23 15.60 -1.91
C GLN A 210 0.09 14.56 -0.84
N SER A 211 0.73 14.98 0.23
CA SER A 211 1.06 14.15 1.38
C SER A 211 0.79 14.91 2.68
N VAL A 212 1.08 14.29 3.81
CA VAL A 212 0.85 14.83 5.16
C VAL A 212 2.15 14.74 5.93
N GLN A 213 2.47 15.79 6.70
CA GLN A 213 3.66 15.81 7.55
C GLN A 213 3.33 16.38 8.93
N ARG A 214 4.22 16.13 9.88
CA ARG A 214 4.15 16.78 11.20
C ARG A 214 4.90 18.11 11.15
N LYS A 215 4.19 19.21 11.41
CA LYS A 215 4.75 20.56 11.55
C LYS A 215 4.27 21.17 12.86
N TRP A 216 5.20 21.56 13.74
CA TRP A 216 4.90 22.14 15.06
C TRP A 216 3.90 21.31 15.88
N GLY A 217 4.10 19.99 15.91
CA GLY A 217 3.24 19.05 16.64
C GLY A 217 1.89 18.73 15.98
N LYS A 218 1.53 19.40 14.88
CA LYS A 218 0.26 19.19 14.16
C LYS A 218 0.51 18.48 12.83
N LEU A 219 -0.44 17.65 12.41
CA LEU A 219 -0.45 17.09 11.06
C LEU A 219 -0.97 18.14 10.08
N VAL A 220 -0.24 18.37 9.00
CA VAL A 220 -0.59 19.34 7.95
C VAL A 220 -0.38 18.72 6.56
N PRO A 221 -1.33 18.88 5.63
CA PRO A 221 -1.13 18.51 4.24
C PRO A 221 -0.07 19.41 3.58
N TYR A 222 0.66 18.86 2.62
CA TYR A 222 1.63 19.58 1.83
C TYR A 222 1.74 18.99 0.43
N SER A 223 2.39 19.73 -0.47
CA SER A 223 2.69 19.27 -1.82
C SER A 223 4.18 18.95 -1.93
N LEU A 224 4.49 17.78 -2.50
CA LEU A 224 5.85 17.28 -2.70
C LEU A 224 6.08 17.05 -4.18
N TYR A 225 7.19 17.56 -4.71
CA TYR A 225 7.68 17.18 -6.02
C TYR A 225 8.56 15.93 -5.85
N LEU A 226 8.15 14.85 -6.50
CA LEU A 226 8.94 13.63 -6.63
C LEU A 226 10.05 13.86 -7.65
N GLY A 227 11.31 13.82 -7.22
CA GLY A 227 12.46 14.04 -8.10
C GLY A 227 12.50 13.05 -9.26
N GLU A 228 13.15 13.45 -10.36
CA GLU A 228 13.62 12.47 -11.35
C GLU A 228 14.80 11.66 -10.81
N GLN A 229 15.22 10.64 -11.56
CA GLN A 229 16.32 9.78 -11.15
C GLN A 229 17.59 10.58 -10.82
N GLY A 230 18.11 10.43 -9.60
CA GLY A 230 19.25 11.19 -9.08
C GLY A 230 18.90 12.57 -8.51
N GLU A 231 17.65 13.02 -8.62
CA GLU A 231 17.16 14.26 -8.02
C GLU A 231 16.51 14.01 -6.66
N ARG A 232 16.68 14.96 -5.73
CA ARG A 232 16.00 14.91 -4.43
C ARG A 232 14.57 15.42 -4.56
N ASN A 233 13.67 14.81 -3.79
CA ASN A 233 12.32 15.34 -3.58
C ASN A 233 12.36 16.75 -2.97
N ARG A 234 11.42 17.60 -3.35
CA ARG A 234 11.38 19.01 -2.92
C ARG A 234 9.98 19.44 -2.51
N PHE A 235 9.86 20.15 -1.39
CA PHE A 235 8.62 20.79 -1.01
C PHE A 235 8.19 21.81 -2.06
N VAL A 236 6.92 21.77 -2.45
CA VAL A 236 6.36 22.72 -3.39
C VAL A 236 5.46 23.69 -2.63
N ASP A 237 5.82 24.97 -2.65
CA ASP A 237 4.93 26.01 -2.15
C ASP A 237 3.73 26.17 -3.11
N ARG A 238 2.51 26.08 -2.57
CA ARG A 238 1.27 26.25 -3.35
C ARG A 238 1.20 27.60 -4.07
N ASN A 239 1.87 28.64 -3.55
CA ASN A 239 1.94 29.96 -4.20
C ASN A 239 2.88 29.99 -5.42
N ILE A 240 3.80 29.02 -5.54
CA ILE A 240 4.78 28.90 -6.63
C ILE A 240 4.35 27.81 -7.62
N LEU A 241 3.41 26.94 -7.26
CA LEU A 241 2.90 25.85 -8.10
C LEU A 241 2.39 26.33 -9.47
N SER A 242 1.69 27.48 -9.51
CA SER A 242 1.25 28.09 -10.77
C SER A 242 2.41 28.61 -11.62
N LEU A 243 3.48 29.11 -11.01
CA LEU A 243 4.70 29.57 -11.67
C LEU A 243 5.56 28.39 -12.18
N ILE A 244 5.68 27.32 -11.39
CA ILE A 244 6.40 26.09 -11.76
C ILE A 244 5.69 25.38 -12.92
N ILE A 245 4.36 25.21 -12.85
CA ILE A 245 3.58 24.64 -13.97
C ILE A 245 3.71 25.52 -15.23
N LYS A 246 3.78 26.85 -15.09
CA LYS A 246 3.94 27.77 -16.22
C LYS A 246 5.34 27.73 -16.83
N TRP A 247 6.37 27.53 -16.01
CA TRP A 247 7.78 27.39 -16.44
C TRP A 247 8.08 26.02 -17.06
N LEU A 248 7.41 24.96 -16.61
CA LEU A 248 7.54 23.60 -17.18
C LEU A 248 6.78 23.40 -18.49
N LYS A 249 5.85 24.32 -18.82
CA LYS A 249 5.06 24.32 -20.07
C LYS A 249 5.61 25.27 -21.15
N SER A 250 6.72 25.96 -20.87
CA SER A 250 7.43 26.87 -21.80
C SER A 250 8.75 26.25 -22.25
#